data_AF-A0A7V3LL71-F1
#
_entry.id   AF-A0A7V3LL71-F1
#
_cell.length_a   1.000
_cell.length_b   1.000
_cell.length_c   1.000
_cell.angle_alpha   90.00
_cell.angle_beta   90.00
_cell.angle_gamma   90.00
#
_symmetry.space_group_name_H-M   'P 1'
#
loop_
_entity.id
_entity.type
_entity.pdbx_description
1 polymer ?
#
loop_
_entity_poly.entity_id
_entity_poly.type
_entity_poly.pdbx_seq_one_letter_code
_entity_poly.pdbx_strand_id
1 'polypeptide(L)'
;MGIIADIVVDLQYGDSGKGKVTHYLAKSGEYTHILRYNGGCNAGHTIFHQGKKSVTHHIPAGVFWGIRSVIGPGCVVDPEKFLEEIKGLEEGGISTKGLVFIANNTHVITASHKKEDSKDAKIGTTKQGNGPAYREKYARTGIRAESVPELAPYLIDLYEEFHRSGSDVVILGEGAQGFGLDIDWGDYPFVTSSHCTTGGAILNGIPPKSVRRVYGNAKIYETYVGAKEFEPKDPVFEKIREVGEEYGATTGRPRQVNWLDIDLMERGIRLNGVTHLILNKVDVLRAVGRWAVIEKGKVQEFKTEEEMKSFLIERLVTLGIERGNIFFSEDKDKI
;
A
#
# COMPACT_ATOMS: atom_id res chain seq x y z
N MET A 1 -21.50 -14.06 15.30
CA MET A 1 -21.16 -13.02 14.32
C MET A 1 -19.88 -12.37 14.80
N GLY A 2 -18.79 -12.61 14.09
CA GLY A 2 -17.46 -12.12 14.42
C GLY A 2 -16.89 -11.27 13.29
N ILE A 3 -16.00 -10.35 13.66
CA ILE A 3 -15.12 -9.67 12.72
C ILE A 3 -13.77 -10.36 12.79
N ILE A 4 -13.18 -10.64 11.63
CA ILE A 4 -11.79 -11.08 11.48
C ILE A 4 -11.14 -10.19 10.43
N ALA A 5 -9.91 -9.76 10.68
CA ALA A 5 -9.16 -8.93 9.75
C ALA A 5 -7.78 -9.50 9.50
N ASP A 6 -7.39 -9.54 8.23
CA ASP A 6 -6.00 -9.63 7.82
C ASP A 6 -5.57 -8.27 7.23
N ILE A 7 -4.31 -7.88 7.39
CA ILE A 7 -3.83 -6.54 7.00
C ILE A 7 -2.57 -6.67 6.14
N VAL A 8 -2.54 -5.97 5.01
CA VAL A 8 -1.37 -5.87 4.12
C VAL A 8 -0.70 -4.51 4.32
N VAL A 9 0.54 -4.52 4.81
CA VAL A 9 1.39 -3.33 5.01
C VAL A 9 2.62 -3.40 4.11
N ASP A 10 3.23 -2.25 3.86
CA ASP A 10 4.52 -2.15 3.15
C ASP A 10 5.59 -1.70 4.13
N LEU A 11 6.71 -2.39 4.12
CA LEU A 11 7.77 -2.22 5.12
C LEU A 11 8.87 -1.24 4.69
N GLN A 12 8.73 -0.63 3.52
CA GLN A 12 9.70 0.24 2.88
C GLN A 12 9.04 1.60 2.55
N TYR A 13 9.44 2.26 1.46
CA TYR A 13 8.91 3.56 1.04
C TYR A 13 7.73 3.46 0.06
N GLY A 14 6.99 2.35 0.06
CA GLY A 14 5.91 2.13 -0.89
C GLY A 14 6.36 1.32 -2.10
N ASP A 15 5.40 1.09 -3.01
CA ASP A 15 5.59 0.35 -4.27
C ASP A 15 6.10 -1.09 -4.12
N SER A 16 6.05 -1.69 -2.92
CA SER A 16 6.58 -3.04 -2.75
C SER A 16 5.76 -4.15 -3.42
N GLY A 17 4.59 -3.84 -4.01
CA GLY A 17 3.68 -4.81 -4.62
C GLY A 17 2.43 -5.14 -3.80
N LYS A 18 2.00 -4.27 -2.87
CA LYS A 18 0.82 -4.52 -2.01
C LYS A 18 -0.47 -4.81 -2.79
N GLY A 19 -0.69 -4.12 -3.90
CA GLY A 19 -1.84 -4.36 -4.78
C GLY A 19 -1.87 -5.80 -5.32
N LYS A 20 -0.72 -6.30 -5.79
CA LYS A 20 -0.53 -7.71 -6.19
C LYS A 20 -0.86 -8.66 -5.03
N VAL A 21 -0.26 -8.42 -3.86
CA VAL A 21 -0.46 -9.28 -2.69
C VAL A 21 -1.94 -9.33 -2.27
N THR A 22 -2.58 -8.16 -2.20
CA THR A 22 -4.00 -8.05 -1.84
C THR A 22 -4.87 -8.77 -2.86
N HIS A 23 -4.60 -8.57 -4.15
CA HIS A 23 -5.33 -9.24 -5.24
C HIS A 23 -5.15 -10.76 -5.20
N TYR A 24 -3.95 -11.25 -4.93
CA TYR A 24 -3.67 -12.68 -4.80
C TYR A 24 -4.41 -13.30 -3.59
N LEU A 25 -4.33 -12.67 -2.42
CA LEU A 25 -5.01 -13.14 -1.21
C LEU A 25 -6.53 -13.13 -1.37
N ALA A 26 -7.08 -12.10 -2.02
CA ALA A 26 -8.51 -11.97 -2.31
C ALA A 26 -9.07 -13.15 -3.12
N LYS A 27 -8.26 -13.81 -3.95
CA LYS A 27 -8.65 -14.98 -4.75
C LYS A 27 -9.07 -16.20 -3.90
N SER A 28 -8.66 -16.27 -2.63
CA SER A 28 -9.00 -17.38 -1.72
C SER A 28 -10.52 -17.57 -1.52
N GLY A 29 -11.31 -16.50 -1.68
CA GLY A 29 -12.74 -16.50 -1.38
C GLY A 29 -13.07 -16.38 0.11
N GLU A 30 -12.07 -16.22 0.99
CA GLU A 30 -12.28 -16.06 2.44
C GLU A 30 -12.81 -14.66 2.82
N TYR A 31 -12.53 -13.65 1.99
CA TYR A 31 -12.77 -12.26 2.33
C TYR A 31 -14.13 -11.77 1.84
N THR A 32 -14.92 -11.25 2.76
CA THR A 32 -16.17 -10.55 2.47
C THR A 32 -15.94 -9.11 1.99
N HIS A 33 -14.86 -8.49 2.48
CA HIS A 33 -14.54 -7.08 2.26
C HIS A 33 -13.05 -6.88 2.02
N ILE A 34 -12.70 -6.02 1.06
CA ILE A 34 -11.36 -5.45 0.93
C ILE A 34 -11.45 -3.97 1.29
N LEU A 35 -10.66 -3.54 2.28
CA LEU A 35 -10.73 -2.21 2.87
C LEU A 35 -9.45 -1.42 2.60
N ARG A 36 -9.53 -0.34 1.81
CA ARG A 36 -8.48 0.68 1.76
C ARG A 36 -8.59 1.55 3.01
N TYR A 37 -7.55 1.57 3.83
CA TYR A 37 -7.63 2.14 5.19
C TYR A 37 -6.83 3.43 5.40
N ASN A 38 -5.96 3.81 4.46
CA ASN A 38 -5.18 5.05 4.51
C ASN A 38 -4.87 5.59 3.10
N GLY A 39 -4.30 6.80 3.07
CA GLY A 39 -3.89 7.47 1.84
C GLY A 39 -5.07 8.02 1.02
N GLY A 40 -4.91 8.11 -0.29
CA GLY A 40 -5.93 8.54 -1.24
C GLY A 40 -5.47 8.26 -2.67
N CYS A 41 -5.75 9.16 -3.62
CA CYS A 41 -5.34 9.00 -5.03
C CYS A 41 -3.84 9.23 -5.28
N ASN A 42 -3.05 9.42 -4.22
CA ASN A 42 -1.59 9.47 -4.27
C ASN A 42 -0.95 8.07 -4.34
N ALA A 43 -1.70 7.00 -4.05
CA ALA A 43 -1.26 5.63 -4.25
C ALA A 43 -1.63 5.17 -5.66
N GLY A 44 -0.77 4.37 -6.28
CA GLY A 44 -1.08 3.65 -7.51
C GLY A 44 -0.75 2.17 -7.32
N HIS A 45 -1.77 1.32 -7.34
CA HIS A 45 -1.64 -0.12 -7.19
C HIS A 45 -1.79 -0.77 -8.55
N THR A 46 -0.68 -1.31 -9.06
CA THR A 46 -0.71 -2.09 -10.29
C THR A 46 -1.25 -3.48 -9.98
N ILE A 47 -2.30 -3.86 -10.70
CA ILE A 47 -3.00 -5.14 -10.58
C ILE A 47 -3.02 -5.79 -11.96
N PHE A 48 -2.64 -7.06 -12.01
CA PHE A 48 -2.77 -7.90 -13.19
C PHE A 48 -3.93 -8.87 -12.95
N HIS A 49 -5.00 -8.73 -13.73
CA HIS A 49 -6.18 -9.58 -13.61
C HIS A 49 -6.52 -10.17 -14.97
N GLN A 50 -6.53 -11.50 -15.05
CA GLN A 50 -6.83 -12.25 -16.28
C GLN A 50 -5.98 -11.79 -17.49
N GLY A 51 -4.69 -11.55 -17.27
CA GLY A 51 -3.75 -11.10 -18.30
C GLY A 51 -3.86 -9.61 -18.69
N LYS A 52 -4.76 -8.84 -18.05
CA LYS A 52 -4.88 -7.40 -18.26
C LYS A 52 -4.28 -6.62 -17.09
N LYS A 53 -3.51 -5.58 -17.40
CA LYS A 53 -2.94 -4.65 -16.42
C LYS A 53 -3.93 -3.52 -16.15
N SER A 54 -4.20 -3.26 -14.88
CA SER A 54 -4.96 -2.10 -14.39
C SER A 54 -4.17 -1.39 -13.29
N VAL A 55 -4.33 -0.08 -13.17
CA VAL A 55 -3.75 0.70 -12.07
C VAL A 55 -4.91 1.34 -11.32
N THR A 56 -5.10 0.94 -10.07
CA THR A 56 -6.10 1.55 -9.18
C THR A 56 -5.45 2.56 -8.25
N HIS A 57 -6.21 3.56 -7.82
CA HIS A 57 -5.74 4.63 -6.95
C HIS A 57 -6.57 4.71 -5.68
N HIS A 58 -7.89 4.87 -5.82
CA HIS A 58 -8.85 4.82 -4.73
C HIS A 58 -9.43 3.42 -4.55
N ILE A 59 -9.77 2.74 -5.64
CA ILE A 59 -10.61 1.54 -5.57
C ILE A 59 -9.78 0.33 -5.10
N PRO A 60 -10.20 -0.37 -4.04
CA PRO A 60 -9.52 -1.57 -3.56
C PRO A 60 -9.52 -2.71 -4.58
N ALA A 61 -8.54 -3.62 -4.47
CA ALA A 61 -8.34 -4.75 -5.38
C ALA A 61 -9.46 -5.81 -5.36
N GLY A 62 -10.39 -5.75 -4.40
CA GLY A 62 -11.51 -6.68 -4.29
C GLY A 62 -12.48 -6.65 -5.47
N VAL A 63 -12.59 -5.50 -6.13
CA VAL A 63 -13.53 -5.29 -7.25
C VAL A 63 -13.27 -6.26 -8.40
N PHE A 64 -12.01 -6.65 -8.60
CA PHE A 64 -11.61 -7.62 -9.63
C PHE A 64 -12.10 -9.05 -9.34
N TRP A 65 -12.49 -9.35 -8.11
CA TRP A 65 -12.99 -10.66 -7.70
C TRP A 65 -14.45 -10.64 -7.27
N GLY A 66 -15.18 -9.53 -7.51
CA GLY A 66 -16.57 -9.41 -7.07
C GLY A 66 -16.72 -9.27 -5.54
N ILE A 67 -15.68 -8.82 -4.85
CA ILE A 67 -15.66 -8.62 -3.40
C ILE A 67 -15.95 -7.16 -3.08
N ARG A 68 -16.75 -6.92 -2.03
CA ARG A 68 -17.09 -5.57 -1.56
C ARG A 68 -15.81 -4.80 -1.24
N SER A 69 -15.58 -3.73 -1.95
CA SER A 69 -14.38 -2.92 -1.94
C SER A 69 -14.70 -1.57 -1.34
N VAL A 70 -14.21 -1.34 -0.13
CA VAL A 70 -14.56 -0.19 0.69
C VAL A 70 -13.37 0.75 0.85
N ILE A 71 -13.63 2.05 0.69
CA ILE A 71 -12.70 3.13 1.04
C ILE A 71 -13.08 3.63 2.44
N GLY A 72 -12.21 3.38 3.42
CA GLY A 72 -12.46 3.67 4.83
C GLY A 72 -12.16 5.11 5.25
N PRO A 73 -12.62 5.53 6.44
CA PRO A 73 -12.47 6.90 6.95
C PRO A 73 -11.02 7.35 7.19
N GLY A 74 -10.07 6.41 7.27
CA GLY A 74 -8.65 6.71 7.34
C GLY A 74 -8.10 7.30 6.03
N CYS A 75 -8.82 7.16 4.92
CA CYS A 75 -8.48 7.73 3.62
C CYS A 75 -8.95 9.19 3.45
N VAL A 76 -8.51 9.79 2.34
CA VAL A 76 -9.08 11.00 1.73
C VAL A 76 -9.42 10.70 0.26
N VAL A 77 -10.60 11.10 -0.21
CA VAL A 77 -11.13 10.77 -1.54
C VAL A 77 -11.23 12.01 -2.43
N ASP A 78 -10.68 11.95 -3.64
CA ASP A 78 -10.97 12.91 -4.71
C ASP A 78 -12.22 12.42 -5.47
N PRO A 79 -13.36 13.13 -5.44
CA PRO A 79 -14.61 12.65 -6.04
C PRO A 79 -14.51 12.51 -7.56
N GLU A 80 -13.82 13.43 -8.24
CA GLU A 80 -13.67 13.42 -9.69
C GLU A 80 -12.88 12.18 -10.10
N LYS A 81 -11.72 11.96 -9.46
CA LYS A 81 -10.86 10.80 -9.77
C LYS A 81 -11.50 9.47 -9.40
N PHE A 82 -12.25 9.42 -8.30
CA PHE A 82 -12.98 8.22 -7.93
C PHE A 82 -13.99 7.82 -9.02
N LEU A 83 -14.77 8.77 -9.53
CA LEU A 83 -15.74 8.51 -10.60
C LEU A 83 -15.07 8.19 -11.94
N GLU A 84 -13.94 8.82 -12.25
CA GLU A 84 -13.11 8.46 -13.41
C GLU A 84 -12.58 7.02 -13.31
N GLU A 85 -12.14 6.59 -12.12
CA GLU A 85 -11.65 5.24 -11.87
C GLU A 85 -12.76 4.20 -11.98
N ILE A 86 -13.97 4.48 -11.46
CA ILE A 86 -15.17 3.66 -11.68
C ILE A 86 -15.41 3.46 -13.18
N LYS A 87 -15.48 4.56 -13.93
CA LYS A 87 -15.73 4.51 -15.39
C LYS A 87 -14.65 3.69 -16.11
N GLY A 88 -13.39 3.90 -15.78
CA GLY A 88 -12.27 3.18 -16.40
C GLY A 88 -12.30 1.67 -16.12
N LEU A 89 -12.71 1.25 -14.92
CA LEU A 89 -12.91 -0.17 -14.59
C LEU A 89 -14.06 -0.77 -15.40
N GLU A 90 -15.20 -0.07 -15.50
CA GLU A 90 -16.37 -0.55 -16.23
C GLU A 90 -16.11 -0.66 -17.74
N GLU A 91 -15.44 0.33 -18.33
CA GLU A 91 -14.97 0.28 -19.72
C GLU A 91 -13.97 -0.86 -19.95
N GLY A 92 -13.17 -1.21 -18.92
CA GLY A 92 -12.26 -2.35 -18.91
C GLY A 92 -12.95 -3.72 -18.75
N GLY A 93 -14.27 -3.74 -18.50
CA GLY A 93 -15.07 -4.95 -18.28
C GLY A 93 -15.12 -5.44 -16.83
N ILE A 94 -14.72 -4.61 -15.87
CA ILE A 94 -14.79 -4.91 -14.44
C ILE A 94 -16.04 -4.25 -13.84
N SER A 95 -16.98 -5.06 -13.34
CA SER A 95 -18.20 -4.53 -12.72
C SER A 95 -17.87 -3.82 -11.40
N THR A 96 -18.36 -2.59 -11.23
CA THR A 96 -18.24 -1.84 -9.96
C THR A 96 -19.55 -1.77 -9.17
N LYS A 97 -20.67 -1.96 -9.87
CA LYS A 97 -22.02 -1.82 -9.34
C LYS A 97 -22.26 -2.75 -8.15
N GLY A 98 -22.64 -2.17 -7.00
CA GLY A 98 -22.90 -2.92 -5.77
C GLY A 98 -21.66 -3.50 -5.11
N LEU A 99 -20.46 -3.15 -5.59
CA LEU A 99 -19.19 -3.66 -5.09
C LEU A 99 -18.30 -2.55 -4.51
N VAL A 100 -18.34 -1.33 -5.06
CA VAL A 100 -17.45 -0.24 -4.61
C VAL A 100 -18.20 0.72 -3.70
N PHE A 101 -17.62 1.00 -2.53
CA PHE A 101 -18.23 1.85 -1.52
C PHE A 101 -17.22 2.79 -0.84
N ILE A 102 -17.73 3.89 -0.30
CA ILE A 102 -17.00 4.89 0.48
C ILE A 102 -17.68 5.01 1.84
N ALA A 103 -16.92 4.92 2.94
CA ALA A 103 -17.47 5.22 4.25
C ALA A 103 -17.94 6.69 4.31
N ASN A 104 -19.17 6.93 4.76
CA ASN A 104 -19.81 8.25 4.81
C ASN A 104 -18.94 9.35 5.46
N ASN A 105 -18.15 8.98 6.46
CA ASN A 105 -17.27 9.85 7.23
C ASN A 105 -15.82 9.99 6.67
N THR A 106 -15.56 9.48 5.47
CA THR A 106 -14.30 9.70 4.73
C THR A 106 -14.18 11.17 4.33
N HIS A 107 -12.99 11.77 4.44
CA HIS A 107 -12.79 13.18 4.06
C HIS A 107 -12.50 13.34 2.56
N VAL A 108 -12.80 14.52 2.02
CA VAL A 108 -12.77 14.78 0.58
C VAL A 108 -11.59 15.69 0.21
N ILE A 109 -10.92 15.35 -0.89
CA ILE A 109 -9.95 16.20 -1.57
C ILE A 109 -10.72 17.18 -2.47
N THR A 110 -10.47 18.47 -2.29
CA THR A 110 -11.13 19.54 -3.04
C THR A 110 -10.18 20.15 -4.07
N ALA A 111 -10.72 20.97 -4.97
CA ALA A 111 -9.91 21.73 -5.92
C ALA A 111 -8.92 22.69 -5.21
N SER A 112 -9.28 23.26 -4.04
CA SER A 112 -8.37 24.11 -3.26
C SER A 112 -7.20 23.31 -2.70
N HIS A 113 -7.44 22.09 -2.21
CA HIS A 113 -6.37 21.17 -1.77
C HIS A 113 -5.38 20.88 -2.90
N LYS A 114 -5.89 20.52 -4.09
CA LYS A 114 -5.05 20.28 -5.28
C LYS A 114 -4.24 21.53 -5.67
N LYS A 115 -4.87 22.70 -5.67
CA LYS A 115 -4.21 23.98 -5.99
C LYS A 115 -3.13 24.35 -4.98
N GLU A 116 -3.35 24.11 -3.69
CA GLU A 116 -2.33 24.34 -2.67
C GLU A 116 -1.15 23.38 -2.85
N ASP A 117 -1.42 22.08 -2.93
CA ASP A 117 -0.40 21.02 -3.02
C ASP A 117 0.41 21.12 -4.32
N SER A 118 -0.20 21.62 -5.41
CA SER A 118 0.51 21.86 -6.68
C SER A 118 1.72 22.79 -6.56
N LYS A 119 1.69 23.70 -5.57
CA LYS A 119 2.76 24.66 -5.28
C LYS A 119 3.87 24.08 -4.41
N ASP A 120 3.72 22.84 -3.92
CA ASP A 120 4.79 22.18 -3.17
C ASP A 120 6.02 21.99 -4.07
N ALA A 121 7.16 22.35 -3.49
CA ALA A 121 8.49 22.16 -4.05
C ALA A 121 9.46 21.57 -3.02
N LYS A 122 9.04 21.41 -1.74
CA LYS A 122 9.94 21.05 -0.65
C LYS A 122 9.88 19.56 -0.32
N ILE A 123 8.67 19.01 -0.21
CA ILE A 123 8.49 17.60 0.18
C ILE A 123 8.61 16.71 -1.05
N GLY A 124 8.12 17.18 -2.21
CA GLY A 124 8.03 16.39 -3.43
C GLY A 124 6.74 15.57 -3.45
N THR A 125 5.62 16.17 -3.05
CA THR A 125 4.32 15.49 -3.01
C THR A 125 3.87 15.02 -4.40
N THR A 126 2.85 14.14 -4.41
CA THR A 126 2.19 13.71 -5.65
C THR A 126 1.28 14.79 -6.25
N LYS A 127 1.14 15.94 -5.58
CA LYS A 127 0.33 17.10 -6.01
C LYS A 127 -1.14 16.76 -6.19
N GLN A 128 -1.64 15.84 -5.38
CA GLN A 128 -3.01 15.34 -5.41
C GLN A 128 -3.90 15.95 -4.33
N GLY A 129 -3.36 16.80 -3.44
CA GLY A 129 -4.14 17.46 -2.40
C GLY A 129 -4.33 16.63 -1.13
N ASN A 130 -3.68 15.46 -1.02
CA ASN A 130 -3.79 14.60 0.17
C ASN A 130 -3.36 15.32 1.46
N GLY A 131 -2.21 16.00 1.44
CA GLY A 131 -1.67 16.68 2.62
C GLY A 131 -2.63 17.75 3.17
N PRO A 132 -3.05 18.73 2.33
CA PRO A 132 -4.06 19.70 2.73
C PRO A 132 -5.37 19.07 3.23
N ALA A 133 -5.87 18.02 2.57
CA ALA A 133 -7.09 17.33 3.00
C ALA A 133 -6.94 16.68 4.38
N TYR A 134 -5.81 16.02 4.67
CA TYR A 134 -5.54 15.48 6.00
C TYR A 134 -5.39 16.59 7.05
N ARG A 135 -4.76 17.72 6.69
CA ARG A 135 -4.65 18.87 7.60
C ARG A 135 -6.03 19.40 7.98
N GLU A 136 -6.95 19.55 7.03
CA GLU A 136 -8.31 20.00 7.32
C GLU A 136 -9.13 18.96 8.10
N LYS A 137 -8.92 17.67 7.86
CA LYS A 137 -9.48 16.58 8.66
C LYS A 137 -9.12 16.74 10.14
N TYR A 138 -7.83 16.91 10.44
CA TYR A 138 -7.38 17.07 11.82
C TYR A 138 -7.67 18.45 12.41
N ALA A 139 -7.76 19.50 11.58
CA ALA A 139 -8.24 20.82 11.99
C ALA A 139 -9.75 20.85 12.27
N ARG A 140 -10.50 19.82 11.85
CA ARG A 140 -11.97 19.71 11.93
C ARG A 140 -12.70 20.73 11.06
N THR A 141 -12.08 21.12 9.95
CA THR A 141 -12.63 22.08 8.98
C THR A 141 -12.91 21.44 7.62
N GLY A 142 -12.48 20.20 7.41
CA GLY A 142 -12.62 19.50 6.13
C GLY A 142 -14.02 18.99 5.86
N ILE A 143 -14.31 18.76 4.58
CA ILE A 143 -15.58 18.22 4.08
C ILE A 143 -15.51 16.69 4.07
N ARG A 144 -16.62 16.03 4.42
CA ARG A 144 -16.79 14.58 4.37
C ARG A 144 -17.59 14.12 3.15
N ALA A 145 -17.41 12.86 2.76
CA ALA A 145 -18.02 12.26 1.58
C ALA A 145 -19.55 12.32 1.63
N GLU A 146 -20.16 12.20 2.82
CA GLU A 146 -21.61 12.38 3.03
C GLU A 146 -22.16 13.74 2.59
N SER A 147 -21.31 14.76 2.49
CA SER A 147 -21.70 16.11 2.05
C SER A 147 -21.54 16.32 0.53
N VAL A 148 -21.13 15.30 -0.23
CA VAL A 148 -20.88 15.39 -1.68
C VAL A 148 -21.99 14.62 -2.43
N PRO A 149 -22.93 15.30 -3.10
CA PRO A 149 -24.09 14.65 -3.75
C PRO A 149 -23.72 13.57 -4.77
N GLU A 150 -22.64 13.78 -5.52
CA GLU A 150 -22.17 12.85 -6.56
C GLU A 150 -21.68 11.51 -5.98
N LEU A 151 -21.27 11.49 -4.71
CA LEU A 151 -20.82 10.29 -4.02
C LEU A 151 -21.96 9.51 -3.38
N ALA A 152 -23.16 10.08 -3.26
CA ALA A 152 -24.31 9.48 -2.56
C ALA A 152 -24.60 8.02 -2.95
N PRO A 153 -24.51 7.60 -4.24
CA PRO A 153 -24.74 6.20 -4.63
C PRO A 153 -23.73 5.19 -4.09
N TYR A 154 -22.57 5.66 -3.62
CA TYR A 154 -21.45 4.84 -3.17
C TYR A 154 -21.26 4.89 -1.65
N LEU A 155 -22.05 5.67 -0.93
CA LEU A 155 -21.87 5.84 0.52
C LEU A 155 -22.40 4.64 1.31
N ILE A 156 -21.64 4.24 2.32
CA ILE A 156 -22.08 3.28 3.34
C ILE A 156 -21.77 3.80 4.75
N ASP A 157 -22.56 3.36 5.72
CA ASP A 157 -22.18 3.45 7.13
C ASP A 157 -21.31 2.24 7.47
N LEU A 158 -20.02 2.48 7.66
CA LEU A 158 -19.05 1.41 7.90
C LEU A 158 -19.30 0.67 9.23
N TYR A 159 -19.87 1.35 10.22
CA TYR A 159 -20.19 0.72 11.50
C TYR A 159 -21.36 -0.24 11.33
N GLU A 160 -22.43 0.18 10.66
CA GLU A 160 -23.56 -0.69 10.36
C GLU A 160 -23.12 -1.90 9.52
N GLU A 161 -22.30 -1.67 8.49
CA GLU A 161 -21.78 -2.72 7.60
C GLU A 161 -20.97 -3.78 8.37
N PHE A 162 -20.05 -3.35 9.23
CA PHE A 162 -19.14 -4.27 9.91
C PHE A 162 -19.72 -4.91 11.17
N HIS A 163 -20.55 -4.18 11.93
CA HIS A 163 -20.97 -4.60 13.28
C HIS A 163 -22.45 -4.97 13.38
N ARG A 164 -23.28 -4.61 12.39
CA ARG A 164 -24.74 -4.81 12.44
C ARG A 164 -25.34 -5.50 11.21
N SER A 165 -24.51 -5.92 10.25
CA SER A 165 -24.95 -6.62 9.03
C SER A 165 -25.65 -7.96 9.27
N GLY A 166 -25.52 -8.56 10.46
CA GLY A 166 -26.13 -9.86 10.75
C GLY A 166 -25.34 -11.06 10.19
N SER A 167 -24.16 -10.82 9.62
CA SER A 167 -23.26 -11.82 9.04
C SER A 167 -21.86 -11.74 9.65
N ASP A 168 -21.06 -12.79 9.47
CA ASP A 168 -19.63 -12.72 9.76
C ASP A 168 -18.93 -11.81 8.74
N VAL A 169 -17.99 -11.00 9.22
CA VAL A 169 -17.27 -10.01 8.41
C VAL A 169 -15.78 -10.36 8.43
N VAL A 170 -15.27 -10.74 7.26
CA VAL A 170 -13.86 -11.06 7.04
C VAL A 170 -13.25 -10.00 6.13
N ILE A 171 -12.31 -9.24 6.67
CA ILE A 171 -11.72 -8.04 6.05
C ILE A 171 -10.28 -8.34 5.63
N LEU A 172 -9.91 -7.94 4.41
CA LEU A 172 -8.52 -7.75 4.01
C LEU A 172 -8.23 -6.25 3.92
N GLY A 173 -7.39 -5.74 4.82
CA GLY A 173 -6.92 -4.37 4.81
C GLY A 173 -5.85 -4.17 3.74
N GLU A 174 -6.11 -3.30 2.78
CA GLU A 174 -5.20 -2.94 1.70
C GLU A 174 -4.51 -1.61 2.04
N GLY A 175 -3.23 -1.66 2.42
CA GLY A 175 -2.46 -0.48 2.77
C GLY A 175 -2.03 0.35 1.57
N ALA A 176 -1.95 1.66 1.76
CA ALA A 176 -1.37 2.60 0.82
C ALA A 176 -0.02 3.14 1.33
N GLN A 177 0.89 3.50 0.41
CA GLN A 177 2.27 3.94 0.71
C GLN A 177 3.04 2.88 1.53
N GLY A 178 4.13 3.22 2.22
CA GLY A 178 4.93 2.27 2.99
C GLY A 178 5.43 2.86 4.31
N PHE A 179 5.93 1.99 5.18
CA PHE A 179 6.38 2.32 6.53
C PHE A 179 7.38 3.49 6.59
N GLY A 180 8.35 3.55 5.68
CA GLY A 180 9.31 4.67 5.60
C GLY A 180 8.69 6.02 5.23
N LEU A 181 7.43 6.01 4.77
CA LEU A 181 6.63 7.21 4.48
C LEU A 181 5.53 7.47 5.52
N ASP A 182 5.49 6.72 6.62
CA ASP A 182 4.52 6.95 7.69
C ASP A 182 4.74 8.33 8.34
N ILE A 183 3.65 9.04 8.67
CA ILE A 183 3.72 10.40 9.22
C ILE A 183 4.50 10.51 10.54
N ASP A 184 4.46 9.48 11.39
CA ASP A 184 5.12 9.48 12.70
C ASP A 184 6.41 8.67 12.70
N TRP A 185 6.42 7.57 11.94
CA TRP A 185 7.49 6.58 12.01
C TRP A 185 8.46 6.62 10.84
N GLY A 186 8.09 7.28 9.74
CA GLY A 186 8.91 7.43 8.55
C GLY A 186 9.93 8.55 8.63
N ASP A 187 10.52 8.89 7.48
CA ASP A 187 11.57 9.91 7.35
C ASP A 187 11.02 11.33 7.35
N TYR A 188 10.40 11.75 8.46
CA TYR A 188 9.80 13.08 8.55
C TYR A 188 10.85 14.18 8.27
N PRO A 189 10.55 15.20 7.41
CA PRO A 189 9.25 15.53 6.85
C PRO A 189 8.93 14.92 5.46
N PHE A 190 9.76 14.02 4.93
CA PHE A 190 9.61 13.39 3.61
C PHE A 190 8.68 12.17 3.64
N VAL A 191 7.48 12.39 4.19
CA VAL A 191 6.49 11.36 4.50
C VAL A 191 5.14 11.71 3.90
N THR A 192 4.21 10.74 3.91
CA THR A 192 2.81 11.02 3.63
C THR A 192 2.10 11.57 4.87
N SER A 193 0.87 12.06 4.72
CA SER A 193 0.10 12.67 5.81
C SER A 193 -0.86 11.68 6.49
N SER A 194 -0.57 10.39 6.41
CA SER A 194 -1.41 9.29 6.94
C SER A 194 -0.55 8.23 7.61
N HIS A 195 -1.16 7.40 8.44
CA HIS A 195 -0.48 6.24 9.02
C HIS A 195 -0.50 5.06 8.03
N CYS A 196 0.68 4.54 7.70
CA CYS A 196 0.91 3.43 6.77
C CYS A 196 0.99 2.07 7.48
N THR A 197 0.61 2.02 8.74
CA THR A 197 0.81 0.89 9.65
C THR A 197 -0.48 0.10 9.91
N THR A 198 -0.35 -1.06 10.55
CA THR A 198 -1.46 -1.85 11.11
C THR A 198 -2.37 -1.00 11.99
N GLY A 199 -1.81 -0.06 12.75
CA GLY A 199 -2.58 0.90 13.54
C GLY A 199 -3.52 1.75 12.67
N GLY A 200 -3.07 2.16 11.48
CA GLY A 200 -3.90 2.86 10.50
C GLY A 200 -5.11 2.03 10.06
N ALA A 201 -4.94 0.72 9.87
CA ALA A 201 -6.06 -0.18 9.54
C ALA A 201 -7.08 -0.29 10.67
N ILE A 202 -6.61 -0.44 11.92
CA ILE A 202 -7.46 -0.55 13.12
C ILE A 202 -8.36 0.68 13.29
N LEU A 203 -7.86 1.88 12.97
CA LEU A 203 -8.64 3.13 13.05
C LEU A 203 -9.85 3.19 12.10
N ASN A 204 -10.04 2.21 11.22
CA ASN A 204 -11.17 2.12 10.29
C ASN A 204 -12.29 1.20 10.82
N GLY A 205 -12.49 1.14 12.13
CA GLY A 205 -13.58 0.38 12.75
C GLY A 205 -13.30 -1.12 12.90
N ILE A 206 -12.04 -1.54 12.75
CA ILE A 206 -11.61 -2.92 12.98
C ILE A 206 -11.23 -3.08 14.46
N PRO A 207 -11.87 -4.01 15.21
CA PRO A 207 -11.44 -4.30 16.58
C PRO A 207 -9.96 -4.76 16.64
N PRO A 208 -9.13 -4.25 17.56
CA PRO A 208 -7.74 -4.67 17.65
C PRO A 208 -7.56 -6.19 17.82
N LYS A 209 -8.46 -6.83 18.58
CA LYS A 209 -8.44 -8.29 18.84
C LYS A 209 -8.89 -9.13 17.64
N SER A 210 -9.47 -8.55 16.60
CA SER A 210 -9.88 -9.29 15.39
C SER A 210 -8.76 -9.41 14.35
N VAL A 211 -7.63 -8.73 14.53
CA VAL A 211 -6.49 -8.85 13.60
C VAL A 211 -5.87 -10.23 13.76
N ARG A 212 -6.00 -11.06 12.72
CA ARG A 212 -5.55 -12.45 12.67
C ARG A 212 -4.18 -12.57 12.03
N ARG A 213 -3.97 -11.93 10.88
CA ARG A 213 -2.69 -11.94 10.15
C ARG A 213 -2.31 -10.53 9.71
N VAL A 214 -1.03 -10.24 9.81
CA VAL A 214 -0.41 -9.06 9.19
C VAL A 214 0.61 -9.55 8.16
N TYR A 215 0.38 -9.22 6.90
CA TYR A 215 1.25 -9.48 5.77
C TYR A 215 2.14 -8.24 5.54
N GLY A 216 3.42 -8.38 5.86
CA GLY A 216 4.44 -7.37 5.59
C GLY A 216 5.00 -7.57 4.19
N ASN A 217 4.94 -6.53 3.36
CA ASN A 217 5.40 -6.58 1.98
C ASN A 217 6.62 -5.69 1.76
N ALA A 218 7.67 -6.26 1.19
CA ALA A 218 8.89 -5.55 0.82
C ALA A 218 9.38 -6.07 -0.54
N LYS A 219 10.20 -5.30 -1.23
CA LYS A 219 11.04 -5.79 -2.33
C LYS A 219 12.39 -6.22 -1.76
N ILE A 220 13.11 -7.07 -2.49
CA ILE A 220 14.47 -7.50 -2.13
C ILE A 220 15.53 -6.38 -2.28
N TYR A 221 15.11 -5.20 -2.75
CA TYR A 221 15.83 -3.94 -2.82
C TYR A 221 14.83 -2.82 -2.52
N GLU A 222 15.28 -1.58 -2.35
CA GLU A 222 14.37 -0.46 -2.08
C GLU A 222 14.20 0.47 -3.26
N THR A 223 13.04 1.12 -3.30
CA THR A 223 12.77 2.18 -4.26
C THR A 223 12.12 3.38 -3.59
N TYR A 224 12.49 4.57 -4.00
CA TYR A 224 11.97 5.82 -3.47
C TYR A 224 11.57 6.79 -4.59
N VAL A 225 10.49 7.53 -4.35
CA VAL A 225 10.05 8.64 -5.19
C VAL A 225 9.92 9.88 -4.34
N GLY A 226 10.71 10.91 -4.65
CA GLY A 226 10.71 12.18 -3.93
C GLY A 226 12.03 12.92 -4.09
N ALA A 227 12.20 14.00 -3.33
CA ALA A 227 13.31 14.94 -3.51
C ALA A 227 14.60 14.58 -2.73
N LYS A 228 14.55 13.63 -1.79
CA LYS A 228 15.72 13.28 -0.96
C LYS A 228 16.77 12.49 -1.77
N GLU A 229 18.04 12.64 -1.40
CA GLU A 229 19.11 11.76 -1.90
C GLU A 229 18.91 10.36 -1.32
N PHE A 230 18.66 9.38 -2.19
CA PHE A 230 18.33 8.01 -1.81
C PHE A 230 19.18 6.97 -2.56
N GLU A 231 19.43 7.21 -3.85
CA GLU A 231 20.22 6.32 -4.69
C GLU A 231 21.72 6.64 -4.60
N PRO A 232 22.57 5.69 -4.19
CA PRO A 232 24.02 5.88 -4.21
C PRO A 232 24.56 5.92 -5.65
N LYS A 233 25.75 6.51 -5.81
CA LYS A 233 26.42 6.63 -7.13
C LYS A 233 27.11 5.32 -7.53
N ASP A 234 26.32 4.32 -7.93
CA ASP A 234 26.78 3.05 -8.50
C ASP A 234 25.91 2.66 -9.72
N PRO A 235 26.51 2.36 -10.90
CA PRO A 235 25.76 1.95 -12.08
C PRO A 235 24.85 0.72 -11.89
N VAL A 236 25.08 -0.09 -10.86
CA VAL A 236 24.20 -1.23 -10.54
C VAL A 236 22.75 -0.79 -10.30
N PHE A 237 22.52 0.39 -9.75
CA PHE A 237 21.18 0.88 -9.44
C PHE A 237 20.40 1.30 -10.69
N GLU A 238 21.08 1.79 -11.72
CA GLU A 238 20.49 2.02 -13.03
C GLU A 238 20.06 0.68 -13.66
N LYS A 239 20.91 -0.35 -13.59
CA LYS A 239 20.56 -1.70 -14.06
C LYS A 239 19.37 -2.30 -13.30
N ILE A 240 19.33 -2.18 -11.97
CA ILE A 240 18.18 -2.63 -11.16
C ILE A 240 16.91 -1.88 -11.57
N ARG A 241 17.00 -0.57 -11.82
CA ARG A 241 15.86 0.25 -12.25
C ARG A 241 15.29 -0.23 -13.58
N GLU A 242 16.15 -0.47 -14.58
CA GLU A 242 15.75 -0.93 -15.90
C GLU A 242 15.11 -2.32 -15.85
N VAL A 243 15.81 -3.29 -15.24
CA VAL A 243 15.34 -4.68 -15.13
C VAL A 243 14.06 -4.77 -14.29
N GLY A 244 14.00 -4.01 -13.20
CA GLY A 244 12.85 -3.98 -12.30
C GLY A 244 11.67 -3.14 -12.79
N GLU A 245 11.78 -2.50 -13.96
CA GLU A 245 10.78 -1.55 -14.49
C GLU A 245 10.39 -0.48 -13.44
N GLU A 246 11.38 0.08 -12.73
CA GLU A 246 11.15 0.96 -11.59
C GLU A 246 10.84 2.40 -11.99
N TYR A 247 9.65 2.55 -12.56
CA TYR A 247 9.08 3.82 -13.01
C TYR A 247 7.68 4.00 -12.42
N GLY A 248 7.32 5.24 -12.08
CA GLY A 248 6.01 5.55 -11.51
C GLY A 248 4.87 5.14 -12.45
N ALA A 249 3.92 4.33 -11.97
CA ALA A 249 2.84 3.78 -12.79
C ALA A 249 1.95 4.84 -13.50
N THR A 250 1.85 6.04 -12.92
CA THR A 250 1.08 7.16 -13.51
C THR A 250 1.97 8.23 -14.14
N THR A 251 3.09 8.57 -13.49
CA THR A 251 3.92 9.72 -13.91
C THR A 251 5.06 9.33 -14.85
N GLY A 252 5.39 8.04 -14.95
CA GLY A 252 6.56 7.55 -15.69
C GLY A 252 7.91 7.95 -15.09
N ARG A 253 7.94 8.65 -13.96
CA ARG A 253 9.19 9.15 -13.36
C ARG A 253 10.06 7.98 -12.87
N PRO A 254 11.38 8.01 -13.13
CA PRO A 254 12.28 6.99 -12.61
C PRO A 254 12.26 7.03 -11.09
N ARG A 255 12.18 5.86 -10.47
CA ARG A 255 12.38 5.72 -9.03
C ARG A 255 13.87 5.70 -8.73
N GLN A 256 14.25 6.33 -7.63
CA GLN A 256 15.56 6.10 -7.05
C GLN A 256 15.58 4.68 -6.46
N VAL A 257 16.71 3.97 -6.59
CA VAL A 257 16.88 2.58 -6.18
C VAL A 257 18.01 2.48 -5.16
N ASN A 258 17.87 1.60 -4.18
CA ASN A 258 18.93 1.28 -3.23
C ASN A 258 18.84 -0.20 -2.82
N TRP A 259 19.84 -0.71 -2.11
CA TRP A 259 19.78 -2.03 -1.50
C TRP A 259 18.70 -2.10 -0.42
N LEU A 260 18.29 -3.32 -0.05
CA LEU A 260 17.34 -3.54 1.04
C LEU A 260 17.92 -3.04 2.37
N ASP A 261 17.27 -2.08 3.01
CA ASP A 261 17.61 -1.65 4.37
C ASP A 261 16.92 -2.59 5.39
N ILE A 262 17.72 -3.40 6.06
CA ILE A 262 17.21 -4.39 7.01
C ILE A 262 16.75 -3.72 8.30
N ASP A 263 17.40 -2.64 8.74
CA ASP A 263 17.04 -1.96 9.98
C ASP A 263 15.66 -1.31 9.84
N LEU A 264 15.38 -0.68 8.68
CA LEU A 264 14.06 -0.14 8.37
C LEU A 264 12.99 -1.24 8.31
N MET A 265 13.28 -2.33 7.59
CA MET A 265 12.35 -3.46 7.46
C MET A 265 12.05 -4.10 8.82
N GLU A 266 13.05 -4.31 9.68
CA GLU A 266 12.88 -4.87 11.03
C GLU A 266 12.02 -3.98 11.92
N ARG A 267 12.24 -2.67 11.86
CA ARG A 267 11.43 -1.69 12.59
C ARG A 267 9.97 -1.76 12.10
N GLY A 268 9.76 -1.84 10.79
CA GLY A 268 8.45 -2.03 10.18
C GLY A 268 7.78 -3.33 10.63
N ILE A 269 8.51 -4.44 10.66
CA ILE A 269 8.01 -5.76 11.12
C ILE A 269 7.52 -5.69 12.55
N ARG A 270 8.35 -5.17 13.46
CA ARG A 270 8.04 -5.11 14.89
C ARG A 270 6.86 -4.20 15.17
N LEU A 271 6.82 -3.02 14.56
CA LEU A 271 5.78 -2.03 14.80
C LEU A 271 4.41 -2.51 14.29
N ASN A 272 4.40 -3.18 13.13
CA ASN A 272 3.17 -3.66 12.51
C ASN A 272 2.68 -5.02 13.06
N GLY A 273 3.52 -5.72 13.83
CA GLY A 273 3.21 -7.08 14.28
C GLY A 273 3.11 -8.06 13.12
N VAL A 274 4.06 -7.99 12.18
CA VAL A 274 4.06 -8.82 10.97
C VAL A 274 4.12 -10.30 11.33
N THR A 275 3.21 -11.07 10.73
CA THR A 275 3.08 -12.53 10.91
C THR A 275 3.52 -13.32 9.68
N HIS A 276 3.40 -12.69 8.50
CA HIS A 276 3.77 -13.25 7.21
C HIS A 276 4.54 -12.20 6.43
N LEU A 277 5.68 -12.58 5.85
CA LEU A 277 6.53 -11.67 5.10
C LEU A 277 6.60 -12.08 3.63
N ILE A 278 6.45 -11.12 2.74
CA ILE A 278 6.56 -11.31 1.30
C ILE A 278 7.66 -10.38 0.77
N LEU A 279 8.72 -10.99 0.22
CA LEU A 279 9.86 -10.32 -0.39
C LEU A 279 9.77 -10.47 -1.92
N ASN A 280 9.33 -9.42 -2.60
CA ASN A 280 9.12 -9.42 -4.05
C ASN A 280 10.39 -9.07 -4.84
N LYS A 281 10.33 -9.37 -6.14
CA LYS A 281 11.29 -8.98 -7.17
C LYS A 281 12.68 -9.58 -7.00
N VAL A 282 12.74 -10.83 -6.53
CA VAL A 282 14.01 -11.58 -6.40
C VAL A 282 14.65 -11.84 -7.77
N ASP A 283 13.82 -12.04 -8.80
CA ASP A 283 14.20 -12.19 -10.20
C ASP A 283 15.03 -11.01 -10.73
N VAL A 284 14.77 -9.79 -10.24
CA VAL A 284 15.49 -8.58 -10.65
C VAL A 284 16.95 -8.63 -10.21
N LEU A 285 17.21 -8.92 -8.92
CA LEU A 285 18.59 -9.03 -8.45
C LEU A 285 19.31 -10.23 -9.07
N ARG A 286 18.59 -11.31 -9.39
CA ARG A 286 19.13 -12.45 -10.14
C ARG A 286 19.60 -12.06 -11.53
N ALA A 287 18.78 -11.32 -12.27
CA ALA A 287 19.14 -10.82 -13.61
C ALA A 287 20.26 -9.77 -13.55
N VAL A 288 20.33 -8.98 -12.47
CA VAL A 288 21.42 -8.03 -12.24
C VAL A 288 22.73 -8.76 -11.91
N GLY A 289 22.66 -9.86 -11.16
CA GLY A 289 23.80 -10.67 -10.73
C GLY A 289 24.54 -10.12 -9.52
N ARG A 290 23.89 -9.26 -8.71
CA ARG A 290 24.46 -8.64 -7.50
C ARG A 290 23.48 -8.77 -6.35
N TRP A 291 24.00 -9.15 -5.18
CA TRP A 291 23.22 -9.43 -3.98
C TRP A 291 23.80 -8.64 -2.82
N ALA A 292 23.03 -7.71 -2.27
CA ALA A 292 23.48 -6.92 -1.14
C ALA A 292 22.30 -6.37 -0.33
N VAL A 293 22.59 -6.09 0.93
CA VAL A 293 21.70 -5.44 1.89
C VAL A 293 22.45 -4.30 2.58
N ILE A 294 21.69 -3.40 3.19
CA ILE A 294 22.23 -2.40 4.13
C ILE A 294 21.89 -2.86 5.54
N GLU A 295 22.92 -2.96 6.39
CA GLU A 295 22.78 -3.13 7.83
C GLU A 295 23.66 -2.08 8.54
N LYS A 296 23.06 -1.32 9.46
CA LYS A 296 23.69 -0.24 10.24
C LYS A 296 24.41 0.77 9.35
N GLY A 297 23.78 1.11 8.22
CA GLY A 297 24.30 2.04 7.22
C GLY A 297 25.48 1.51 6.40
N LYS A 298 25.80 0.21 6.47
CA LYS A 298 26.87 -0.42 5.69
C LYS A 298 26.32 -1.44 4.72
N VAL A 299 26.86 -1.43 3.50
CA VAL A 299 26.53 -2.44 2.48
C VAL A 299 27.23 -3.75 2.85
N GLN A 300 26.44 -4.82 2.94
CA GLN A 300 26.90 -6.19 3.05
C GLN A 300 26.55 -6.93 1.77
N GLU A 301 27.57 -7.39 1.04
CA GLU A 301 27.41 -8.15 -0.19
C GLU A 301 27.40 -9.67 0.07
N PHE A 302 26.70 -10.41 -0.80
CA PHE A 302 26.61 -11.86 -0.79
C PHE A 302 27.07 -12.42 -2.14
N LYS A 303 27.64 -13.62 -2.14
CA LYS A 303 28.13 -14.24 -3.39
C LYS A 303 26.99 -14.83 -4.21
N THR A 304 25.94 -15.28 -3.55
CA THR A 304 24.82 -15.96 -4.19
C THR A 304 23.47 -15.51 -3.64
N GLU A 305 22.42 -15.77 -4.41
CA GLU A 305 21.03 -15.59 -3.98
C GLU A 305 20.71 -16.38 -2.71
N GLU A 306 21.19 -17.63 -2.64
CA GLU A 306 20.93 -18.53 -1.52
C GLU A 306 21.60 -18.07 -0.23
N GLU A 307 22.82 -17.49 -0.33
CA GLU A 307 23.49 -16.88 0.82
C GLU A 307 22.67 -15.69 1.36
N MET A 308 22.19 -14.79 0.49
CA MET A 308 21.38 -13.65 0.89
C MET A 308 20.03 -14.09 1.47
N LYS A 309 19.34 -15.03 0.82
CA LYS A 309 18.06 -15.60 1.31
C LYS A 309 18.21 -16.27 2.66
N SER A 310 19.26 -17.08 2.85
CA SER A 310 19.53 -17.76 4.12
C SER A 310 19.76 -16.75 5.23
N PHE A 311 20.60 -15.74 4.98
CA PHE A 311 20.85 -14.64 5.91
C PHE A 311 19.56 -13.90 6.30
N LEU A 312 18.71 -13.54 5.31
CA LEU A 312 17.43 -12.89 5.57
C LEU A 312 16.50 -13.78 6.39
N ILE A 313 16.34 -15.06 6.03
CA ILE A 313 15.47 -15.97 6.77
C ILE A 313 15.94 -16.13 8.22
N GLU A 314 17.23 -16.38 8.44
CA GLU A 314 17.80 -16.50 9.78
C GLU A 314 17.52 -15.25 10.61
N ARG A 315 17.69 -14.07 10.01
CA ARG A 315 17.42 -12.81 10.68
C ARG A 315 15.94 -12.62 11.00
N LEU A 316 15.06 -12.83 10.03
CA LEU A 316 13.62 -12.61 10.15
C LEU A 316 12.94 -13.55 11.15
N VAL A 317 13.42 -14.78 11.27
CA VAL A 317 12.91 -15.74 12.28
C VAL A 317 13.17 -15.23 13.71
N THR A 318 14.26 -14.50 13.95
CA THR A 318 14.51 -13.87 15.28
C THR A 318 13.50 -12.79 15.66
N LEU A 319 12.71 -12.32 14.70
CA LEU A 319 11.63 -11.34 14.91
C LEU A 319 10.30 -11.99 15.28
N GLY A 320 10.25 -13.33 15.36
CA GLY A 320 9.04 -14.09 15.69
C GLY A 320 8.21 -14.48 14.47
N ILE A 321 8.73 -14.31 13.24
CA ILE A 321 8.08 -14.78 12.02
C ILE A 321 8.45 -16.24 11.80
N GLU A 322 7.46 -17.12 11.66
CA GLU A 322 7.71 -18.53 11.35
C GLU A 322 8.36 -18.67 9.97
N ARG A 323 9.32 -19.60 9.83
CA ARG A 323 10.03 -19.83 8.56
C ARG A 323 9.06 -20.15 7.40
N GLY A 324 7.96 -20.85 7.69
CA GLY A 324 6.92 -21.17 6.70
C GLY A 324 6.10 -19.96 6.22
N ASN A 325 6.22 -18.82 6.90
CA ASN A 325 5.49 -17.59 6.60
C ASN A 325 6.39 -16.52 5.94
N ILE A 326 7.60 -16.90 5.48
CA ILE A 326 8.52 -16.02 4.74
C ILE A 326 8.54 -16.47 3.28
N PHE A 327 8.06 -15.61 2.38
CA PHE A 327 7.90 -15.89 0.97
C PHE A 327 8.82 -15.01 0.14
N PHE A 328 9.51 -15.61 -0.83
CA PHE A 328 10.32 -14.91 -1.82
C PHE A 328 9.62 -15.03 -3.17
N SER A 329 9.16 -13.89 -3.69
CA SER A 329 8.29 -13.84 -4.86
C SER A 329 9.01 -13.24 -6.06
N GLU A 330 8.81 -13.89 -7.21
CA GLU A 330 9.45 -13.56 -8.50
C GLU A 330 8.42 -13.26 -9.60
N ASP A 331 7.14 -13.48 -9.30
CA ASP A 331 6.05 -13.39 -10.28
C ASP A 331 5.28 -12.08 -10.09
N LYS A 332 4.80 -11.50 -11.21
CA LYS A 332 3.95 -10.31 -11.22
C LYS A 332 2.52 -10.62 -10.72
N ASP A 333 2.13 -11.89 -10.69
CA ASP A 333 0.76 -12.35 -10.44
C ASP A 333 0.63 -13.34 -9.26
N LYS A 334 1.75 -13.80 -8.69
CA LYS A 334 1.77 -14.78 -7.58
C LYS A 334 2.64 -14.30 -6.42
N ILE A 335 2.43 -14.91 -5.26
CA ILE A 335 3.28 -14.77 -4.07
C ILE A 335 4.21 -15.98 -4.03
#